data_AF-A0AAV5CXI4-F1
#
_entry.id   AF-A0AAV5CXI4-F1
#
_cell.length_a   1.000
_cell.length_b   1.000
_cell.length_c   1.000
_cell.angle_alpha   90.00
_cell.angle_beta   90.00
_cell.angle_gamma   90.00
#
_symmetry.space_group_name_H-M   'P 1'
#
loop_
_entity.id
_entity.type
_entity.pdbx_description
1 polymer ?
#
loop_
_entity_poly.entity_id
_entity_poly.type
_entity_poly.pdbx_seq_one_letter_code
_entity_poly.pdbx_strand_id
1 'polypeptide(L)'
;MAAELPLDVVSMSKVLGDDDLLAEILLRVDSPTSLVRAAAACKRWLRLASGRAFLRLFRARHPPGLLGFFVSLYSARRPVFVPMSKKHQHGADEEELAIAVRLASNLGFPPKSHVLDCRNGRVLVDDGVGRFALLDPLRRRPEPDAGGNRGTTAVLPPPPASPDHWHDCAQELLLPEHDNDRDASSCYCVHVDDFGGSVTARVSSLAPRPGGGSSWSWTVCSCAQAKRAAPPLGRLLDRPLLAGGKAYMLGDEGTILGIDLAASASPFVIELPPTAWS
;
A
#
# COMPACT_ATOMS: atom_id res chain seq x y z
N MET A 1 -28.94 -51.62 3.28
CA MET A 1 -29.63 -50.99 2.14
C MET A 1 -29.01 -49.62 1.95
N ALA A 2 -28.04 -49.48 1.06
CA ALA A 2 -27.38 -48.20 0.82
C ALA A 2 -28.34 -47.33 0.00
N ALA A 3 -28.80 -46.21 0.57
CA ALA A 3 -29.57 -45.23 -0.18
C ALA A 3 -28.63 -44.59 -1.21
N GLU A 4 -28.89 -44.81 -2.51
CA GLU A 4 -28.21 -44.08 -3.58
C GLU A 4 -28.58 -42.61 -3.47
N LEU A 5 -27.55 -41.76 -3.36
CA LEU A 5 -27.73 -40.31 -3.38
C LEU A 5 -28.20 -39.89 -4.79
N PRO A 6 -29.12 -38.92 -4.90
CA PRO A 6 -29.63 -38.47 -6.18
C PRO A 6 -28.50 -37.88 -7.05
N LEU A 7 -28.65 -37.98 -8.38
CA LEU A 7 -27.57 -37.73 -9.36
C LEU A 7 -27.00 -36.30 -9.29
N ASP A 8 -27.80 -35.34 -8.83
CA ASP A 8 -27.41 -33.96 -8.55
C ASP A 8 -26.44 -33.88 -7.37
N VAL A 9 -26.71 -34.60 -6.28
CA VAL A 9 -25.82 -34.68 -5.11
C VAL A 9 -24.52 -35.39 -5.45
N VAL A 10 -24.56 -36.43 -6.30
CA VAL A 10 -23.35 -37.11 -6.79
C VAL A 10 -22.51 -36.18 -7.68
N SER A 11 -23.15 -35.39 -8.54
CA SER A 11 -22.47 -34.42 -9.40
C SER A 11 -21.86 -33.26 -8.59
N MET A 12 -22.61 -32.71 -7.64
CA MET A 12 -22.11 -31.68 -6.72
C MET A 12 -20.96 -32.20 -5.86
N SER A 13 -21.04 -33.44 -5.39
CA SER A 13 -19.96 -34.08 -4.62
C SER A 13 -18.68 -34.25 -5.45
N LYS A 14 -18.79 -34.59 -6.74
CA LYS A 14 -17.62 -34.63 -7.65
C LYS A 14 -16.99 -33.26 -7.85
N VAL A 15 -17.80 -32.23 -8.10
CA VAL A 15 -17.32 -30.85 -8.31
C VAL A 15 -16.68 -30.30 -7.04
N LEU A 16 -17.37 -30.43 -5.89
CA LEU A 16 -16.85 -29.97 -4.60
C LEU A 16 -15.72 -30.86 -4.09
N GLY A 17 -15.57 -32.08 -4.60
CA GLY A 17 -14.51 -33.05 -4.28
C GLY A 17 -13.19 -32.81 -5.01
N ASP A 18 -13.22 -32.02 -6.08
CA ASP A 18 -12.06 -31.62 -6.88
C ASP A 18 -11.52 -30.26 -6.39
N ASP A 19 -10.22 -30.18 -6.12
CA ASP A 19 -9.59 -28.96 -5.58
C ASP A 19 -9.46 -27.85 -6.63
N ASP A 20 -9.28 -28.19 -7.90
CA ASP A 20 -9.15 -27.21 -8.99
C ASP A 20 -10.51 -26.58 -9.29
N LEU A 21 -11.57 -27.40 -9.38
CA LEU A 21 -12.94 -26.90 -9.56
C LEU A 21 -13.42 -26.10 -8.36
N LEU A 22 -13.08 -26.53 -7.14
CA LEU A 22 -13.43 -25.80 -5.94
C LEU A 22 -12.72 -24.44 -5.88
N ALA A 23 -11.43 -24.37 -6.23
CA ALA A 23 -10.71 -23.11 -6.33
C ALA A 23 -11.35 -22.18 -7.37
N GLU A 24 -11.76 -22.72 -8.53
CA GLU A 24 -12.47 -21.97 -9.56
C GLU A 24 -13.83 -21.40 -9.11
N ILE A 25 -14.57 -22.14 -8.27
CA ILE A 25 -15.82 -21.66 -7.67
C ILE A 25 -15.52 -20.52 -6.69
N LEU A 26 -14.53 -20.71 -5.82
CA LEU A 26 -14.13 -19.70 -4.83
C LEU A 26 -13.61 -18.41 -5.49
N LEU A 27 -12.94 -18.50 -6.65
CA LEU A 27 -12.50 -17.32 -7.42
C LEU A 27 -13.68 -16.52 -8.00
N ARG A 28 -14.81 -17.18 -8.27
CA ARG A 28 -16.01 -16.55 -8.82
C ARG A 28 -16.92 -15.92 -7.75
N VAL A 29 -16.59 -16.06 -6.47
CA VAL A 29 -17.30 -15.36 -5.39
C VAL A 29 -17.07 -13.86 -5.50
N ASP A 30 -18.15 -13.07 -5.46
CA ASP A 30 -18.13 -11.65 -5.82
C ASP A 30 -17.55 -10.69 -4.76
N SER A 31 -17.34 -11.15 -3.51
CA SER A 31 -16.79 -10.29 -2.46
C SER A 31 -15.78 -10.99 -1.53
N PRO A 32 -14.78 -10.24 -1.00
CA PRO A 32 -13.85 -10.77 0.00
C PRO A 32 -14.55 -11.33 1.24
N THR A 33 -15.62 -10.67 1.70
CA THR A 33 -16.43 -11.11 2.86
C THR A 33 -17.06 -12.48 2.61
N SER A 34 -17.61 -12.68 1.41
CA SER A 34 -18.19 -13.97 1.00
C SER A 34 -17.13 -15.06 0.89
N LEU A 35 -15.93 -14.72 0.41
CA LEU A 35 -14.79 -15.65 0.41
C LEU A 35 -14.38 -16.06 1.83
N VAL A 36 -14.36 -15.11 2.78
CA VAL A 36 -14.06 -15.42 4.20
C VAL A 36 -15.10 -16.37 4.78
N ARG A 37 -16.39 -16.14 4.50
CA ARG A 37 -17.48 -17.05 4.93
C ARG A 37 -17.35 -18.44 4.32
N ALA A 38 -17.01 -18.51 3.02
CA ALA A 38 -16.76 -19.77 2.33
C ALA A 38 -15.56 -20.52 2.93
N ALA A 39 -14.46 -19.81 3.18
CA ALA A 39 -13.27 -20.38 3.83
C ALA A 39 -13.57 -20.90 5.25
N ALA A 40 -14.48 -20.25 5.98
CA ALA A 40 -14.90 -20.68 7.31
C ALA A 40 -15.75 -21.97 7.31
N ALA A 41 -16.27 -22.42 6.16
CA ALA A 41 -17.11 -23.61 6.07
C ALA A 41 -16.34 -24.89 6.45
N CYS A 42 -15.09 -25.06 5.99
CA CYS A 42 -14.25 -26.18 6.40
C CYS A 42 -12.74 -25.93 6.15
N LYS A 43 -11.89 -26.75 6.80
CA LYS A 43 -10.41 -26.68 6.68
C LYS A 43 -9.92 -26.80 5.23
N ARG A 44 -10.62 -27.54 4.38
CA ARG A 44 -10.24 -27.73 2.97
C ARG A 44 -10.45 -26.44 2.16
N TRP A 45 -11.61 -25.81 2.32
CA TRP A 45 -11.91 -24.52 1.68
C TRP A 45 -10.97 -23.43 2.18
N LEU A 46 -10.73 -23.38 3.50
CA LEU A 46 -9.74 -22.47 4.08
C LEU A 46 -8.36 -22.64 3.46
N ARG A 47 -7.90 -23.89 3.27
CA ARG A 47 -6.56 -24.18 2.71
C ARG A 47 -6.43 -23.65 1.28
N LEU A 48 -7.45 -23.86 0.44
CA LEU A 48 -7.47 -23.36 -0.93
C LEU A 48 -7.55 -21.83 -0.96
N ALA A 49 -8.50 -21.25 -0.22
CA ALA A 49 -8.72 -19.81 -0.15
C ALA A 49 -7.51 -19.04 0.44
N SER A 50 -6.73 -19.67 1.32
CA SER A 50 -5.52 -19.07 1.91
C SER A 50 -4.27 -19.27 1.05
N GLY A 51 -4.37 -19.99 -0.07
CA GLY A 51 -3.24 -20.22 -0.98
C GLY A 51 -2.77 -18.93 -1.62
N ARG A 52 -1.45 -18.71 -1.69
CA ARG A 52 -0.87 -17.47 -2.26
C ARG A 52 -1.28 -17.26 -3.71
N ALA A 53 -1.20 -18.31 -4.54
CA ALA A 53 -1.60 -18.25 -5.94
C ALA A 53 -3.09 -17.92 -6.08
N PHE A 54 -3.94 -18.54 -5.26
CA PHE A 54 -5.38 -18.26 -5.21
C PHE A 54 -5.65 -16.80 -4.85
N LEU A 55 -5.06 -16.28 -3.76
CA LEU A 55 -5.28 -14.89 -3.32
C LEU A 55 -4.80 -13.88 -4.37
N ARG A 56 -3.71 -14.17 -5.09
CA ARG A 56 -3.24 -13.32 -6.18
C ARG A 56 -4.26 -13.26 -7.32
N LEU A 57 -4.81 -14.40 -7.73
CA LEU A 57 -5.84 -14.47 -8.76
C LEU A 57 -7.15 -13.80 -8.29
N PHE A 58 -7.54 -14.02 -7.05
CA PHE A 58 -8.73 -13.42 -6.46
C PHE A 58 -8.62 -11.88 -6.46
N ARG A 59 -7.49 -11.31 -6.00
CA ARG A 59 -7.26 -9.86 -6.02
C ARG A 59 -7.17 -9.27 -7.43
N ALA A 60 -6.65 -10.03 -8.39
CA ALA A 60 -6.61 -9.60 -9.79
C ALA A 60 -8.03 -9.51 -10.39
N ARG A 61 -8.95 -10.39 -9.95
CA ARG A 61 -10.35 -10.39 -10.37
C ARG A 61 -11.20 -9.39 -9.57
N HIS A 62 -10.85 -9.17 -8.32
CA HIS A 62 -11.54 -8.33 -7.35
C HIS A 62 -10.58 -7.25 -6.84
N PRO A 63 -10.33 -6.19 -7.63
CA PRO A 63 -9.43 -5.13 -7.22
C PRO A 63 -9.94 -4.47 -5.93
N PRO A 64 -9.04 -4.09 -5.00
CA PRO A 64 -9.44 -3.48 -3.75
C PRO A 64 -10.22 -2.18 -4.01
N GLY A 65 -11.42 -2.08 -3.44
CA GLY A 65 -12.25 -0.88 -3.53
C GLY A 65 -11.70 0.25 -2.65
N LEU A 66 -11.97 1.50 -3.03
CA LEU A 66 -11.68 2.65 -2.17
C LEU A 66 -12.69 2.68 -1.02
N LEU A 67 -12.24 2.35 0.19
CA LEU A 67 -13.10 2.30 1.38
C LEU A 67 -13.25 3.66 2.07
N GLY A 68 -12.32 4.58 1.86
CA GLY A 68 -12.30 5.88 2.53
C GLY A 68 -10.96 6.57 2.36
N PHE A 69 -10.81 7.71 3.02
CA PHE A 69 -9.58 8.48 3.02
C PHE A 69 -9.33 9.08 4.40
N PHE A 70 -8.05 9.34 4.70
CA PHE A 70 -7.68 10.05 5.92
C PHE A 70 -7.56 11.54 5.65
N VAL A 71 -8.15 12.34 6.53
CA VAL A 71 -8.05 13.81 6.50
C VAL A 71 -7.29 14.26 7.74
N SER A 72 -6.27 15.10 7.54
CA SER A 72 -5.62 15.85 8.60
C SER A 72 -6.23 17.24 8.65
N LEU A 73 -7.01 17.53 9.69
CA LEU A 73 -7.63 18.85 9.87
C LEU A 73 -6.76 19.67 10.81
N TYR A 74 -6.57 20.96 10.53
CA TYR A 74 -5.80 21.87 11.39
C TYR A 74 -6.25 21.88 12.85
N SER A 75 -7.54 21.63 13.10
CA SER A 75 -8.15 21.56 14.44
C SER A 75 -8.08 20.17 15.08
N ALA A 76 -7.82 19.11 14.32
CA ALA A 76 -7.78 17.75 14.82
C ALA A 76 -6.37 17.40 15.31
N ARG A 77 -6.28 16.84 16.52
CA ARG A 77 -4.99 16.36 17.06
C ARG A 77 -4.46 15.11 16.36
N ARG A 78 -5.28 14.47 15.51
CA ARG A 78 -5.01 13.19 14.84
C ARG A 78 -5.75 13.13 13.49
N PRO A 79 -5.24 12.37 12.51
CA PRO A 79 -5.94 12.07 11.27
C PRO A 79 -7.30 11.41 11.53
N VAL A 80 -8.31 11.78 10.73
CA VAL A 80 -9.67 11.23 10.80
C VAL A 80 -9.95 10.43 9.54
N PHE A 81 -10.46 9.21 9.70
CA PHE A 81 -10.90 8.40 8.57
C PHE A 81 -12.31 8.81 8.15
N VAL A 82 -12.47 9.16 6.87
CA VAL A 82 -13.75 9.48 6.26
C VAL A 82 -14.14 8.31 5.35
N PRO A 83 -15.18 7.53 5.70
CA PRO A 83 -15.62 6.41 4.87
C PRO A 83 -16.22 6.91 3.55
N MET A 84 -16.01 6.16 2.47
CA MET A 84 -16.62 6.45 1.17
C MET A 84 -18.13 6.27 1.18
N SER A 85 -18.85 7.22 0.60
CA SER A 85 -20.32 7.17 0.47
C SER A 85 -20.78 6.05 -0.46
N LYS A 86 -21.93 5.44 -0.16
CA LYS A 86 -22.55 4.31 -0.91
C LYS A 86 -22.69 4.57 -2.41
N LYS A 87 -22.85 5.83 -2.85
CA LYS A 87 -23.03 6.19 -4.27
C LYS A 87 -21.77 6.01 -5.13
N HIS A 88 -20.60 5.89 -4.50
CA HIS A 88 -19.31 5.81 -5.20
C HIS A 88 -18.62 4.45 -5.03
N GLN A 89 -19.32 3.46 -4.47
CA GLN A 89 -18.79 2.12 -4.21
C GLN A 89 -18.96 1.23 -5.45
N HIS A 90 -17.89 1.02 -6.21
CA HIS A 90 -17.81 -0.09 -7.16
C HIS A 90 -17.10 -1.25 -6.45
N GLY A 91 -17.87 -2.24 -5.97
CA GLY A 91 -17.33 -3.54 -5.53
C GLY A 91 -17.07 -3.75 -4.03
N ALA A 92 -17.03 -2.69 -3.20
CA ALA A 92 -16.92 -2.86 -1.74
C ALA A 92 -18.30 -3.08 -1.09
N ASP A 93 -18.43 -4.10 -0.26
CA ASP A 93 -19.67 -4.35 0.49
C ASP A 93 -19.76 -3.52 1.79
N GLU A 94 -20.97 -3.31 2.31
CA GLU A 94 -21.21 -2.49 3.51
C GLU A 94 -20.48 -3.03 4.75
N GLU A 95 -20.21 -4.34 4.78
CA GLU A 95 -19.50 -5.01 5.84
C GLU A 95 -18.00 -4.73 5.79
N GLU A 96 -17.40 -4.72 4.61
CA GLU A 96 -16.01 -4.31 4.38
C GLU A 96 -15.78 -2.87 4.83
N LEU A 97 -16.72 -1.96 4.52
CA LEU A 97 -16.67 -0.58 4.99
C LEU A 97 -16.77 -0.49 6.52
N ALA A 98 -17.69 -1.24 7.13
CA ALA A 98 -17.84 -1.27 8.58
C ALA A 98 -16.58 -1.83 9.27
N ILE A 99 -15.95 -2.84 8.68
CA ILE A 99 -14.66 -3.36 9.14
C ILE A 99 -13.59 -2.27 9.02
N ALA A 100 -13.48 -1.58 7.88
CA ALA A 100 -12.51 -0.51 7.69
C ALA A 100 -12.67 0.63 8.70
N VAL A 101 -13.90 1.09 8.96
CA VAL A 101 -14.19 2.12 9.98
C VAL A 101 -13.76 1.65 11.38
N ARG A 102 -14.05 0.39 11.73
CA ARG A 102 -13.62 -0.19 13.01
C ARG A 102 -12.11 -0.30 13.10
N LEU A 103 -11.43 -0.73 12.05
CA LEU A 103 -9.97 -0.83 12.02
C LEU A 103 -9.33 0.56 12.11
N ALA A 104 -9.83 1.52 11.34
CA ALA A 104 -9.34 2.90 11.33
C ALA A 104 -9.50 3.59 12.69
N SER A 105 -10.61 3.33 13.39
CA SER A 105 -10.87 3.86 14.73
C SER A 105 -9.94 3.27 15.79
N ASN A 106 -9.40 2.07 15.54
CA ASN A 106 -8.42 1.40 16.40
C ASN A 106 -6.96 1.72 16.00
N LEU A 107 -6.74 2.54 14.97
CA LEU A 107 -5.40 3.01 14.64
C LEU A 107 -4.93 3.99 15.72
N GLY A 108 -3.91 3.57 16.48
CA GLY A 108 -3.30 4.36 17.54
C GLY A 108 -2.40 5.47 16.99
N PHE A 109 -2.98 6.46 16.30
CA PHE A 109 -2.25 7.59 15.75
C PHE A 109 -1.46 8.34 16.83
N PRO A 110 -0.15 8.57 16.64
CA PRO A 110 0.62 9.48 17.48
C PRO A 110 -0.03 10.88 17.51
N PRO A 111 0.09 11.64 18.61
CA PRO A 111 -0.33 13.04 18.65
C PRO A 111 0.33 13.85 17.54
N LYS A 112 -0.41 14.75 16.88
CA LYS A 112 0.07 15.60 15.78
C LYS A 112 0.55 14.83 14.53
N SER A 113 0.13 13.58 14.39
CA SER A 113 0.54 12.80 13.23
C SER A 113 -0.10 13.27 11.92
N HIS A 114 0.67 13.16 10.85
CA HIS A 114 0.26 13.40 9.47
C HIS A 114 0.35 12.10 8.68
N VAL A 115 -0.69 11.79 7.90
CA VAL A 115 -0.67 10.62 6.99
C VAL A 115 0.12 10.99 5.76
N LEU A 116 1.25 10.32 5.57
CA LEU A 116 2.09 10.46 4.38
C LEU A 116 1.49 9.66 3.22
N ASP A 117 1.16 8.39 3.48
CA ASP A 117 0.62 7.48 2.47
C ASP A 117 -0.32 6.42 3.08
N CYS A 118 -1.23 5.87 2.28
CA CYS A 118 -2.17 4.83 2.68
C CYS A 118 -2.44 3.87 1.52
N ARG A 119 -1.84 2.67 1.56
CA ARG A 119 -1.97 1.65 0.51
C ARG A 119 -2.00 0.25 1.11
N ASN A 120 -2.73 -0.66 0.46
CA ASN A 120 -2.82 -2.07 0.84
C ASN A 120 -3.23 -2.28 2.31
N GLY A 121 -4.17 -1.45 2.81
CA GLY A 121 -4.65 -1.52 4.19
C GLY A 121 -3.68 -1.01 5.25
N ARG A 122 -2.53 -0.45 4.86
CA ARG A 122 -1.53 0.14 5.77
C ARG A 122 -1.51 1.65 5.64
N VAL A 123 -1.12 2.33 6.72
CA VAL A 123 -1.04 3.79 6.80
C VAL A 123 0.35 4.18 7.29
N LEU A 124 1.06 4.97 6.48
CA LEU A 124 2.34 5.54 6.84
C LEU A 124 2.12 6.93 7.45
N VAL A 125 2.70 7.17 8.62
CA VAL A 125 2.53 8.43 9.36
C VAL A 125 3.86 9.03 9.77
N ASP A 126 3.91 10.36 9.77
CA ASP A 126 4.90 11.18 10.47
C ASP A 126 4.27 11.74 11.75
N ASP A 127 5.02 11.88 12.84
CA ASP A 127 4.56 12.49 14.10
C ASP A 127 4.80 14.01 14.18
N GLY A 128 5.38 14.61 13.14
CA GLY A 128 5.69 16.03 13.06
C GLY A 128 6.96 16.42 13.82
N VAL A 129 7.67 15.44 14.40
CA VAL A 129 8.98 15.60 15.07
C VAL A 129 10.04 14.76 14.35
N GLY A 130 9.77 14.34 13.11
CA GLY A 130 10.68 13.57 12.27
C GLY A 130 10.73 12.09 12.61
N ARG A 131 9.70 11.54 13.27
CA ARG A 131 9.58 10.09 13.49
C ARG A 131 8.49 9.51 12.61
N PHE A 132 8.82 8.39 11.99
CA PHE A 132 7.95 7.71 11.04
C PHE A 132 7.43 6.42 11.64
N ALA A 133 6.16 6.10 11.38
CA ALA A 133 5.56 4.85 11.81
C ALA A 133 4.67 4.25 10.71
N LEU A 134 4.73 2.92 10.60
CA LEU A 134 3.84 2.13 9.76
C LEU A 134 2.72 1.56 10.62
N LEU A 135 1.49 1.95 10.33
CA LEU A 135 0.29 1.41 10.94
C LEU A 135 -0.29 0.31 10.04
N ASP A 136 -0.40 -0.89 10.56
CA ASP A 136 -0.97 -2.05 9.89
C ASP A 136 -2.04 -2.68 10.81
N PRO A 137 -3.34 -2.42 10.56
CA PRO A 137 -4.43 -2.93 11.38
C PRO A 137 -4.59 -4.46 11.29
N LEU A 138 -4.03 -5.09 10.26
CA LEU A 138 -4.10 -6.53 10.05
C LEU A 138 -2.94 -7.26 10.74
N ARG A 139 -1.84 -6.56 11.06
CA ARG A 139 -0.78 -7.12 11.89
C ARG A 139 -1.12 -7.01 13.36
N ARG A 140 -1.39 -8.17 13.96
CA ARG A 140 -1.30 -8.33 15.43
C ARG A 140 0.17 -8.52 15.80
N ARG A 141 0.76 -7.57 16.53
CA ARG A 141 2.01 -7.83 17.24
C ARG A 141 1.78 -8.92 18.30
N PRO A 142 2.68 -9.91 18.46
CA PRO A 142 2.61 -10.91 19.52
C PRO A 142 2.74 -10.29 20.92
N GLU A 143 3.50 -9.19 21.04
CA GLU A 143 3.87 -8.56 22.30
C GLU A 143 3.41 -7.09 22.31
N PRO A 144 2.79 -6.61 23.40
CA PRO A 144 2.61 -5.18 23.59
C PRO A 144 3.98 -4.48 23.64
N ASP A 145 4.06 -3.25 23.13
CA ASP A 145 5.25 -2.44 23.37
C ASP A 145 5.41 -2.14 24.87
N ALA A 146 6.55 -1.57 25.27
CA ALA A 146 6.83 -1.23 26.67
C ALA A 146 5.77 -0.30 27.32
N GLY A 147 4.87 0.30 26.51
CA GLY A 147 3.73 1.10 26.97
C GLY A 147 2.41 0.33 27.05
N GLY A 148 2.39 -0.99 26.88
CA GLY A 148 1.18 -1.81 26.90
C GLY A 148 0.35 -1.74 25.61
N ASN A 149 0.85 -1.09 24.56
CA ASN A 149 0.12 -0.93 23.31
C ASN A 149 0.28 -2.23 22.51
N ARG A 150 -0.84 -2.94 22.26
CA ARG A 150 -0.90 -4.12 21.38
C ARG A 150 -0.76 -3.66 19.92
N GLY A 151 0.45 -3.22 19.57
CA GLY A 151 0.68 -2.26 18.51
C GLY A 151 0.43 -2.81 17.11
N THR A 152 -0.61 -2.28 16.47
CA THR A 152 -0.72 -2.16 15.00
C THR A 152 0.34 -1.21 14.42
N THR A 153 1.19 -0.62 15.26
CA THR A 153 2.20 0.39 14.93
C THR A 153 3.61 -0.19 14.95
N ALA A 154 4.34 -0.06 13.85
CA ALA A 154 5.77 -0.29 13.78
C ALA A 154 6.51 1.05 13.60
N VAL A 155 7.34 1.43 14.56
CA VAL A 155 8.22 2.59 14.43
C VAL A 155 9.31 2.27 13.42
N LEU A 156 9.50 3.16 12.46
CA LEU A 156 10.49 3.03 11.41
C LEU A 156 11.76 3.83 11.80
N PRO A 157 12.95 3.37 11.42
CA PRO A 157 14.16 4.16 11.57
C PRO A 157 14.05 5.42 10.70
N PRO A 158 14.76 6.50 11.07
CA PRO A 158 14.75 7.71 10.27
C PRO A 158 15.17 7.38 8.83
N PRO A 159 14.50 7.96 7.82
CA PRO A 159 14.90 7.83 6.43
C PRO A 159 16.36 8.28 6.25
N PRO A 160 17.06 7.71 5.27
CA PRO A 160 18.43 8.12 4.97
C PRO A 160 18.46 9.63 4.73
N ALA A 161 19.43 10.31 5.33
CA ALA A 161 19.61 11.74 5.09
C ALA A 161 19.85 11.97 3.59
N SER A 162 19.35 13.10 3.08
CA SER A 162 19.83 13.60 1.79
C SER A 162 21.36 13.68 1.88
N PRO A 163 22.09 13.12 0.90
CA PRO A 163 23.55 13.24 0.84
C PRO A 163 24.00 14.70 0.82
N ASP A 164 23.10 15.57 0.36
CA ASP A 164 23.41 16.93 0.04
C ASP A 164 22.34 17.86 0.65
N HIS A 165 22.79 18.79 1.49
CA HIS A 165 21.94 19.69 2.26
C HIS A 165 21.38 20.85 1.42
N TRP A 166 20.89 20.57 0.21
CA TRP A 166 20.30 21.62 -0.63
C TRP A 166 18.86 21.90 -0.21
N HIS A 167 18.44 23.15 -0.40
CA HIS A 167 17.14 23.63 0.06
C HIS A 167 15.96 23.16 -0.81
N ASP A 168 16.22 22.57 -1.98
CA ASP A 168 15.21 22.12 -2.96
C ASP A 168 15.10 20.59 -3.08
N CYS A 169 15.58 19.83 -2.08
CA CYS A 169 15.45 18.38 -2.05
C CYS A 169 14.00 17.97 -1.71
N ALA A 170 13.30 17.31 -2.63
CA ALA A 170 12.02 16.67 -2.32
C ALA A 170 12.29 15.29 -1.71
N GLN A 171 11.74 15.04 -0.52
CA GLN A 171 11.79 13.74 0.14
C GLN A 171 10.39 13.20 0.36
N GLU A 172 10.12 12.03 -0.20
CA GLU A 172 8.81 11.38 -0.12
C GLU A 172 8.93 9.95 0.37
N LEU A 173 8.15 9.58 1.39
CA LEU A 173 8.03 8.19 1.82
C LEU A 173 6.73 7.58 1.33
N LEU A 174 6.83 6.38 0.73
CA LEU A 174 5.74 5.74 0.01
C LEU A 174 5.62 4.27 0.38
N LEU A 175 4.38 3.78 0.40
CA LEU A 175 4.08 2.37 0.50
C LEU A 175 4.08 1.74 -0.91
N PRO A 176 4.51 0.48 -1.05
CA PRO A 176 4.51 -0.20 -2.33
C PRO A 176 3.09 -0.34 -2.88
N GLU A 177 2.96 -0.24 -4.20
CA GLU A 177 1.69 -0.40 -4.93
C GLU A 177 1.08 -1.78 -4.71
N HIS A 178 1.92 -2.81 -4.70
CA HIS A 178 1.53 -4.19 -4.44
C HIS A 178 2.29 -4.73 -3.23
N ASP A 179 1.63 -5.58 -2.44
CA ASP A 179 2.34 -6.46 -1.50
C ASP A 179 3.11 -7.50 -2.31
N ASN A 180 4.29 -7.11 -2.79
CA ASN A 180 5.21 -8.04 -3.40
C ASN A 180 5.57 -9.11 -2.36
N ASP A 181 5.59 -10.37 -2.81
CA ASP A 181 5.82 -11.63 -2.09
C ASP A 181 7.12 -11.67 -1.25
N ARG A 182 7.92 -10.59 -1.26
CA ARG A 182 9.25 -10.52 -0.65
C ARG A 182 9.34 -9.79 0.68
N ASP A 183 8.37 -8.99 1.09
CA ASP A 183 8.21 -8.56 2.50
C ASP A 183 7.03 -7.61 2.61
N ALA A 184 5.95 -8.05 3.26
CA ALA A 184 4.71 -7.30 3.46
C ALA A 184 4.85 -6.08 4.42
N SER A 185 6.04 -5.50 4.54
CA SER A 185 6.37 -4.46 5.51
C SER A 185 7.28 -3.37 4.96
N SER A 186 7.64 -3.40 3.68
CA SER A 186 8.56 -2.41 3.12
C SER A 186 7.91 -1.06 2.83
N CYS A 187 8.70 0.00 2.90
CA CYS A 187 8.37 1.32 2.38
C CYS A 187 9.53 1.82 1.51
N TYR A 188 9.25 2.73 0.59
CA TYR A 188 10.25 3.44 -0.20
C TYR A 188 10.48 4.83 0.38
N CYS A 189 11.71 5.31 0.30
CA CYS A 189 12.08 6.70 0.48
C CYS A 189 12.67 7.17 -0.84
N VAL A 190 12.06 8.18 -1.45
CA VAL A 190 12.47 8.78 -2.71
C VAL A 190 13.02 10.17 -2.40
N HIS A 191 14.27 10.39 -2.74
CA HIS A 191 14.90 11.71 -2.74
C HIS A 191 15.03 12.18 -4.19
N VAL A 192 14.65 13.43 -4.42
CA VAL A 192 14.83 14.09 -5.72
C VAL A 192 15.54 15.41 -5.50
N ASP A 193 16.63 15.58 -6.24
CA ASP A 193 17.46 16.78 -6.24
C ASP A 193 17.49 17.36 -7.67
N ASP A 194 17.01 18.58 -7.85
CA ASP A 194 17.18 19.35 -9.10
C ASP A 194 18.26 20.41 -8.88
N PHE A 195 19.48 20.13 -9.35
CA PHE A 195 20.61 21.05 -9.21
C PHE A 195 21.54 21.02 -10.43
N GLY A 196 22.12 22.17 -10.75
CA GLY A 196 23.18 22.27 -11.77
C GLY A 196 22.73 21.82 -13.18
N GLY A 197 21.45 21.93 -13.49
CA GLY A 197 20.88 21.47 -14.77
C GLY A 197 20.79 19.95 -14.89
N SER A 198 20.81 19.23 -13.77
CA SER A 198 20.56 17.79 -13.69
C SER A 198 19.52 17.49 -12.63
N VAL A 199 18.78 16.41 -12.83
CA VAL A 199 17.85 15.85 -11.86
C VAL A 199 18.41 14.52 -11.39
N THR A 200 18.61 14.39 -10.08
CA THR A 200 19.05 13.15 -9.44
C THR A 200 17.90 12.57 -8.64
N ALA A 201 17.59 11.30 -8.86
CA ALA A 201 16.61 10.55 -8.08
C ALA A 201 17.32 9.42 -7.35
N ARG A 202 17.11 9.32 -6.04
CA ARG A 202 17.59 8.21 -5.21
C ARG A 202 16.41 7.53 -4.55
N VAL A 203 16.30 6.23 -4.77
CA VAL A 203 15.26 5.38 -4.19
C VAL A 203 15.91 4.42 -3.20
N SER A 204 15.44 4.45 -1.96
CA SER A 204 15.82 3.52 -0.91
C SER A 204 14.60 2.72 -0.46
N SER A 205 14.75 1.42 -0.25
CA SER A 205 13.71 0.59 0.38
C SER A 205 14.06 0.33 1.83
N LEU A 206 13.06 0.37 2.70
CA LEU A 206 13.14 -0.16 4.05
C LEU A 206 12.62 -1.59 4.06
N ALA A 207 13.34 -2.51 4.69
CA ALA A 207 12.87 -3.85 4.96
C ALA A 207 13.21 -4.29 6.40
N PRO A 208 12.45 -5.23 6.98
CA PRO A 208 12.87 -5.88 8.22
C PRO A 208 14.23 -6.56 8.04
N ARG A 209 15.10 -6.51 9.05
CA ARG A 209 16.39 -7.19 8.96
C ARG A 209 16.18 -8.71 8.91
N PRO A 210 16.91 -9.44 8.04
CA PRO A 210 16.91 -10.89 8.07
C PRO A 210 17.43 -11.38 9.44
N GLY A 211 16.71 -12.30 10.07
CA GLY A 211 17.07 -12.83 11.40
C GLY A 211 16.00 -12.69 12.49
N GLY A 212 14.81 -12.15 12.18
CA GLY A 212 13.66 -12.19 13.08
C GLY A 212 13.80 -11.28 14.30
N GLY A 213 13.63 -9.97 14.08
CA GLY A 213 13.51 -8.98 15.15
C GLY A 213 12.77 -7.74 14.66
N SER A 214 12.37 -6.86 15.58
CA SER A 214 11.72 -5.56 15.28
C SER A 214 12.68 -4.52 14.67
N SER A 215 13.80 -4.95 14.11
CA SER A 215 14.86 -4.10 13.58
C SER A 215 14.71 -3.96 12.07
N TRP A 216 14.79 -2.74 11.58
CA TRP A 216 14.59 -2.36 10.19
C TRP A 216 15.90 -1.81 9.62
N SER A 217 16.10 -1.92 8.31
CA SER A 217 17.25 -1.32 7.64
C SER A 217 16.87 -0.73 6.29
N TRP A 218 17.38 0.48 6.03
CA TRP A 218 17.33 1.10 4.72
C TRP A 218 18.39 0.49 3.82
N THR A 219 18.04 0.31 2.54
CA THR A 219 18.95 -0.11 1.49
C THR A 219 18.68 0.74 0.26
N VAL A 220 19.73 1.32 -0.31
CA VAL A 220 19.61 2.07 -1.56
C VAL A 220 19.33 1.07 -2.68
N CYS A 221 18.20 1.23 -3.36
CA CYS A 221 17.77 0.37 -4.47
C CYS A 221 18.25 0.92 -5.81
N SER A 222 18.22 2.24 -5.95
CA SER A 222 18.53 2.94 -7.19
C SER A 222 19.04 4.35 -6.88
N CYS A 223 19.99 4.81 -7.67
CA CYS A 223 20.44 6.19 -7.70
C CYS A 223 20.78 6.51 -9.14
N ALA A 224 20.03 7.42 -9.75
CA ALA A 224 20.21 7.73 -11.16
C ALA A 224 20.04 9.24 -11.41
N GLN A 225 20.79 9.73 -12.37
CA GLN A 225 20.84 11.13 -12.73
C GLN A 225 20.45 11.27 -14.20
N ALA A 226 19.68 12.31 -14.52
CA ALA A 226 19.35 12.69 -15.88
C ALA A 226 19.66 14.17 -16.10
N LYS A 227 19.95 14.53 -17.35
CA LYS A 227 20.03 15.93 -17.76
C LYS A 227 18.64 16.55 -17.61
N ARG A 228 18.56 17.72 -16.99
CA ARG A 228 17.30 18.44 -16.81
C ARG A 228 16.74 18.88 -18.17
N ALA A 229 15.50 18.49 -18.47
CA ALA A 229 14.75 19.05 -19.59
C ALA A 229 14.40 20.52 -19.29
N ALA A 230 14.28 21.35 -20.31
CA ALA A 230 13.74 22.69 -20.14
C ALA A 230 12.21 22.60 -20.37
N PRO A 231 11.37 23.16 -19.50
CA PRO A 231 11.68 24.11 -18.42
C PRO A 231 12.02 23.39 -17.07
N PRO A 232 12.60 24.07 -16.07
CA PRO A 232 12.95 23.45 -14.78
C PRO A 232 11.74 22.74 -14.12
N LEU A 233 12.00 21.75 -13.27
CA LEU A 233 10.91 21.04 -12.56
C LEU A 233 10.14 21.94 -11.58
N GLY A 234 10.76 23.08 -11.22
CA GLY A 234 10.35 23.99 -10.16
C GLY A 234 10.02 23.24 -8.87
N ARG A 235 9.00 23.69 -8.12
CA ARG A 235 8.60 22.98 -6.90
C ARG A 235 7.80 21.74 -7.27
N LEU A 236 8.36 20.56 -6.97
CA LEU A 236 7.60 19.32 -7.03
C LEU A 236 6.46 19.37 -6.00
N LEU A 237 5.25 19.11 -6.47
CA LEU A 237 4.06 19.06 -5.64
C LEU A 237 4.13 17.86 -4.69
N ASP A 238 3.65 18.10 -3.48
CA ASP A 238 3.61 17.10 -2.42
C ASP A 238 2.72 15.93 -2.87
N ARG A 239 3.19 14.70 -2.64
CA ARG A 239 2.54 13.40 -2.94
C ARG A 239 2.68 12.87 -4.37
N PRO A 240 3.67 11.98 -4.62
CA PRO A 240 3.79 11.29 -5.90
C PRO A 240 2.66 10.29 -6.16
N LEU A 241 2.25 10.22 -7.42
CA LEU A 241 1.40 9.16 -7.94
C LEU A 241 2.25 7.90 -8.16
N LEU A 242 1.83 6.77 -7.59
CA LEU A 242 2.43 5.47 -7.88
C LEU A 242 1.59 4.73 -8.91
N ALA A 243 2.23 4.27 -9.99
CA ALA A 243 1.59 3.40 -10.97
C ALA A 243 2.61 2.53 -11.70
N GLY A 244 2.34 1.23 -11.75
CA GLY A 244 3.16 0.26 -12.49
C GLY A 244 4.63 0.24 -12.04
N GLY A 245 4.86 0.34 -10.73
CA GLY A 245 6.22 0.35 -10.15
C GLY A 245 7.01 1.65 -10.36
N LYS A 246 6.38 2.72 -10.83
CA LYS A 246 6.99 4.04 -10.99
C LYS A 246 6.31 5.07 -10.10
N ALA A 247 7.09 6.05 -9.65
CA ALA A 247 6.61 7.25 -8.98
C ALA A 247 6.59 8.42 -9.97
N TYR A 248 5.49 9.16 -10.00
CA TYR A 248 5.30 10.34 -10.83
C TYR A 248 5.07 11.55 -9.93
N MET A 249 5.89 12.58 -10.09
CA MET A 249 5.83 13.83 -9.31
C MET A 249 5.52 14.97 -10.27
N LEU A 250 4.46 15.73 -9.97
CA LEU A 250 4.06 16.88 -10.77
C LEU A 250 4.87 18.11 -10.32
N GLY A 251 5.56 18.76 -11.26
CA GLY A 251 6.18 20.06 -11.09
C GLY A 251 5.20 21.20 -11.36
N ASP A 252 5.51 22.40 -10.88
CA ASP A 252 4.70 23.62 -11.02
C ASP A 252 4.74 24.23 -12.44
N GLU A 253 5.70 23.86 -13.28
CA GLU A 253 5.83 24.32 -14.67
C GLU A 253 5.23 23.34 -15.71
N GLY A 254 4.25 22.53 -15.30
CA GLY A 254 3.57 21.61 -16.21
C GLY A 254 4.43 20.41 -16.63
N THR A 255 5.44 20.05 -15.84
CA THR A 255 6.28 18.86 -16.06
C THR A 255 5.91 17.74 -15.08
N ILE A 256 6.01 16.48 -15.49
CA ILE A 256 5.91 15.32 -14.60
C ILE A 256 7.25 14.59 -14.60
N LEU A 257 7.87 14.46 -13.43
CA LEU A 257 9.04 13.63 -13.20
C LEU A 257 8.62 12.19 -12.93
N GLY A 258 9.07 11.25 -13.76
CA GLY A 258 8.91 9.81 -13.59
C GLY A 258 10.18 9.16 -13.05
N ILE A 259 10.03 8.33 -12.01
CA ILE A 259 11.11 7.61 -11.33
C ILE A 259 10.74 6.13 -11.26
N ASP A 260 11.63 5.25 -11.72
CA ASP A 260 11.45 3.81 -11.53
C ASP A 260 11.87 3.39 -10.11
N LEU A 261 10.99 2.73 -9.38
CA LEU A 261 11.25 2.35 -7.98
C LEU A 261 12.02 1.03 -7.87
N ALA A 262 11.97 0.19 -8.90
CA ALA A 262 12.56 -1.16 -8.88
C ALA A 262 13.83 -1.24 -9.74
N ALA A 263 13.98 -0.38 -10.75
CA ALA A 263 15.12 -0.36 -11.65
C ALA A 263 16.08 0.80 -11.35
N SER A 264 17.35 0.59 -11.70
CA SER A 264 18.37 1.66 -11.77
C SER A 264 18.16 2.60 -12.96
N ALA A 265 16.93 2.72 -13.47
CA ALA A 265 16.62 3.53 -14.63
C ALA A 265 16.76 5.01 -14.27
N SER A 266 17.31 5.78 -15.20
CA SER A 266 17.39 7.24 -15.05
C SER A 266 16.00 7.84 -14.89
N PRO A 267 15.84 8.87 -14.04
CA PRO A 267 14.60 9.63 -14.02
C PRO A 267 14.31 10.19 -15.42
N PHE A 268 13.03 10.32 -15.75
CA PHE A 268 12.58 10.87 -17.03
C PHE A 268 11.55 11.96 -16.80
N VAL A 269 11.45 12.90 -17.73
CA VAL A 269 10.52 14.02 -17.65
C VAL A 269 9.47 13.87 -18.74
N ILE A 270 8.21 14.09 -18.39
CA ILE A 270 7.08 14.21 -19.30
C ILE A 270 6.63 15.67 -19.28
N GLU A 271 6.59 16.31 -20.44
CA GLU A 271 6.03 17.65 -20.58
C GLU A 271 4.52 17.56 -20.81
N LEU A 272 3.74 18.26 -20.00
CA LEU A 272 2.30 18.39 -20.21
C LEU A 272 2.03 19.49 -21.24
N PRO A 273 1.03 19.29 -22.12
CA PRO A 273 0.66 20.32 -23.08
C PRO A 273 0.20 21.60 -22.36
N PRO A 274 0.45 22.79 -22.92
CA PRO A 274 0.10 24.08 -22.29
C PRO A 274 -1.38 24.22 -21.91
N THR A 275 -2.27 23.46 -22.56
CA THR A 275 -3.71 23.44 -22.30
C THR A 275 -4.11 22.65 -21.05
N ALA A 276 -3.17 21.93 -20.41
CA ALA A 276 -3.47 21.07 -19.26
C ALA A 276 -3.33 21.78 -17.90
N TRP A 277 -2.77 22.99 -17.85
CA TRP A 277 -2.43 23.68 -16.60
C TRP A 277 -2.68 25.20 -16.61
N SER A 278 -3.53 25.69 -17.53
CA SER A 278 -4.00 27.09 -17.60
C SER A 278 -5.20 27.38 -16.69
#